data_AF-A0A3B9YS61-F1
#
_entry.id   AF-A0A3B9YS61-F1
#
_cell.length_a   1.000
_cell.length_b   1.000
_cell.length_c   1.000
_cell.angle_alpha   90.00
_cell.angle_beta   90.00
_cell.angle_gamma   90.00
#
_symmetry.space_group_name_H-M   'P 1'
#
loop_
_entity.id
_entity.type
_entity.pdbx_description
1 polymer ?
#
loop_
_entity_poly.entity_id
_entity_poly.type
_entity_poly.pdbx_seq_one_letter_code
_entity_poly.pdbx_strand_id
1 'polypeptide(L)'
;MTQNPKYVLSETLVGEPDDIADRVRRAEAAILAMRMDFVAWASDDIQVMKTLCAQAAQSGGETPLARDAIRRIAHNIKGQGGSFDCAEVSAIAHDLCEYLRAASGAGWVASATEMVSRLNDSLDAARPSESKTLKQI
;
A
#
# COMPACT_ATOMS: atom_id res chain seq x y z
N MET A 1 56.58 -7.06 -12.46
CA MET A 1 55.29 -7.29 -11.76
C MET A 1 54.56 -5.96 -11.77
N THR A 2 53.67 -5.78 -12.75
CA THR A 2 53.02 -4.50 -13.06
C THR A 2 51.72 -4.41 -12.27
N GLN A 3 51.58 -3.38 -11.42
CA GLN A 3 50.37 -3.12 -10.63
C GLN A 3 49.17 -2.85 -11.55
N ASN A 4 48.03 -3.42 -11.17
CA ASN A 4 46.75 -3.41 -11.88
C ASN A 4 45.93 -2.18 -11.41
N PRO A 5 45.59 -1.21 -12.28
CA PRO A 5 44.86 -0.01 -11.86
C PRO A 5 43.37 -0.22 -12.08
N LYS A 6 42.64 -0.73 -11.09
CA LYS A 6 41.18 -0.94 -11.21
C LYS A 6 40.28 -0.23 -10.21
N TYR A 7 40.82 0.57 -9.30
CA TYR A 7 39.98 1.38 -8.41
C TYR A 7 40.58 2.77 -8.21
N VAL A 8 40.42 3.63 -9.21
CA VAL A 8 40.40 5.08 -8.94
C VAL A 8 38.99 5.35 -8.45
N LEU A 9 38.82 5.51 -7.14
CA LEU A 9 37.57 6.04 -6.58
C LEU A 9 37.42 7.45 -7.18
N SER A 10 36.52 7.60 -8.15
CA SER A 10 36.20 8.90 -8.73
C SER A 10 35.72 9.82 -7.61
N GLU A 11 36.43 10.94 -7.47
CA GLU A 11 36.26 12.05 -6.54
C GLU A 11 34.93 12.81 -6.79
N THR A 12 33.81 12.09 -6.82
CA THR A 12 32.48 12.64 -7.19
C THR A 12 31.39 12.24 -6.21
N LEU A 13 31.75 11.68 -5.05
CA LEU A 13 30.78 11.33 -3.99
C LEU A 13 30.95 12.13 -2.70
N VAL A 14 31.88 13.09 -2.65
CA VAL A 14 32.00 14.01 -1.52
C VAL A 14 31.26 15.30 -1.87
N GLY A 15 29.93 15.27 -1.82
CA GLY A 15 29.15 16.50 -1.74
C GLY A 15 29.44 17.17 -0.39
N GLU A 16 29.48 18.51 -0.35
CA GLU A 16 29.55 19.23 0.93
C GLU A 16 28.40 18.75 1.85
N PRO A 17 28.58 18.69 3.18
CA PRO A 17 27.58 18.16 4.11
C PRO A 17 26.16 18.71 3.88
N ASP A 18 26.06 19.98 3.47
CA ASP A 18 24.80 20.66 3.17
C ASP A 18 24.12 20.13 1.88
N ASP A 19 24.87 19.75 0.84
CA ASP A 19 24.32 19.13 -0.38
C ASP A 19 23.78 17.73 -0.10
N ILE A 20 24.47 16.95 0.72
CA ILE A 20 23.99 15.62 1.12
C ILE A 20 22.69 15.74 1.92
N ALA A 21 22.64 16.66 2.89
CA ALA A 21 21.44 16.89 3.69
C ALA A 21 20.25 17.34 2.83
N ASP A 22 20.46 18.23 1.87
CA ASP A 22 19.39 18.69 0.97
C ASP A 22 18.92 17.60 0.01
N ARG A 23 19.83 16.74 -0.46
CA ARG A 23 19.47 15.57 -1.28
C ARG A 23 18.63 14.56 -0.50
N VAL A 24 18.99 14.30 0.76
CA VAL A 24 18.21 13.42 1.66
C VAL A 24 16.82 14.02 1.88
N ARG A 25 16.74 15.31 2.22
CA ARG A 25 15.47 16.02 2.45
C ARG A 25 14.52 15.94 1.23
N ARG A 26 15.05 16.15 0.02
CA ARG A 26 14.26 16.02 -1.22
C ARG A 26 13.78 14.58 -1.45
N ALA A 27 14.61 13.59 -1.15
CA ALA A 27 14.25 12.18 -1.28
C ALA A 27 13.13 11.80 -0.29
N GLU A 28 13.22 12.22 0.97
CA GLU A 28 12.18 12.00 1.99
C GLU A 28 10.85 12.64 1.61
N ALA A 29 10.89 13.88 1.10
CA ALA A 29 9.69 14.56 0.61
C ALA A 29 9.04 13.83 -0.58
N ALA A 30 9.84 13.31 -1.51
CA ALA A 30 9.35 12.53 -2.63
C ALA A 30 8.69 11.21 -2.18
N ILE A 31 9.30 10.50 -1.22
CA ILE A 31 8.73 9.26 -0.65
C ILE A 31 7.40 9.56 0.06
N LEU A 32 7.33 10.66 0.82
CA LEU A 32 6.10 11.08 1.48
C LEU A 32 4.98 11.38 0.47
N ALA A 33 5.29 12.09 -0.61
CA ALA A 33 4.33 12.35 -1.68
C ALA A 33 3.81 11.06 -2.33
N MET A 34 4.71 10.12 -2.66
CA MET A 34 4.32 8.82 -3.21
C MET A 34 3.44 8.01 -2.23
N ARG A 35 3.72 8.09 -0.92
CA ARG A 35 2.87 7.47 0.10
C ARG A 35 1.48 8.08 0.13
N MET A 36 1.35 9.41 -0.03
CA MET A 36 0.05 10.07 -0.10
C MET A 36 -0.74 9.61 -1.33
N ASP A 37 -0.08 9.48 -2.48
CA ASP A 37 -0.68 8.96 -3.71
C ASP A 37 -1.17 7.51 -3.52
N PHE A 38 -0.36 6.67 -2.87
CA PHE A 38 -0.75 5.31 -2.51
C PHE A 38 -2.01 5.29 -1.64
N VAL A 39 -2.09 6.11 -0.59
CA VAL A 39 -3.25 6.16 0.31
C VAL A 39 -4.51 6.60 -0.46
N ALA A 40 -4.39 7.59 -1.35
CA ALA A 40 -5.52 8.05 -2.16
C ALA A 40 -6.02 6.94 -3.11
N TRP A 41 -5.11 6.32 -3.86
CA TRP A 41 -5.46 5.23 -4.78
C TRP A 41 -6.04 4.01 -4.04
N ALA A 42 -5.44 3.60 -2.93
CA ALA A 42 -5.94 2.48 -2.13
C ALA A 42 -7.34 2.77 -1.56
N SER A 43 -7.64 4.02 -1.21
CA SER A 43 -8.97 4.43 -0.77
C SER A 43 -10.01 4.21 -1.87
N ASP A 44 -9.72 4.63 -3.10
CA ASP A 44 -10.63 4.44 -4.24
C ASP A 44 -10.86 2.95 -4.53
N ASP A 45 -9.78 2.15 -4.53
CA ASP A 45 -9.84 0.71 -4.71
C ASP A 45 -10.70 0.02 -3.62
N ILE A 46 -10.62 0.50 -2.38
CA ILE A 46 -11.47 0.01 -1.27
C ILE A 46 -12.94 0.37 -1.50
N GLN A 47 -13.27 1.54 -2.04
CA GLN A 47 -14.66 1.87 -2.39
C GLN A 47 -15.20 0.97 -3.49
N VAL A 48 -14.36 0.59 -4.47
CA VAL A 48 -14.72 -0.41 -5.48
C VAL A 48 -15.01 -1.76 -4.82
N MET A 49 -14.18 -2.21 -3.89
CA MET A 49 -14.44 -3.46 -3.13
C MET A 49 -15.75 -3.40 -2.34
N LYS A 50 -16.04 -2.29 -1.66
CA LYS A 50 -17.32 -2.09 -0.94
C LYS A 50 -18.52 -2.22 -1.89
N THR A 51 -18.43 -1.63 -3.08
CA THR A 51 -19.47 -1.71 -4.11
C THR A 51 -19.66 -3.15 -4.58
N LEU A 52 -18.57 -3.88 -4.86
CA LEU A 52 -18.63 -5.29 -5.27
C LEU A 52 -19.22 -6.19 -4.17
N CYS A 53 -18.89 -5.96 -2.89
CA CYS A 53 -19.51 -6.65 -1.77
C CYS A 53 -21.02 -6.39 -1.71
N ALA A 54 -21.45 -5.14 -1.85
CA ALA A 54 -22.87 -4.79 -1.84
C ALA A 54 -23.66 -5.43 -3.00
N GLN A 55 -23.07 -5.47 -4.20
CA GLN A 55 -23.67 -6.14 -5.37
C GLN A 55 -23.75 -7.66 -5.18
N ALA A 56 -22.69 -8.27 -4.63
CA ALA A 56 -22.67 -9.68 -4.30
C ALA A 56 -23.73 -10.04 -3.25
N ALA A 57 -23.91 -9.20 -2.22
CA ALA A 57 -24.95 -9.39 -1.21
C ALA A 57 -26.36 -9.38 -1.82
N GLN A 58 -26.63 -8.44 -2.73
CA GLN A 58 -27.92 -8.34 -3.43
C GLN A 58 -28.19 -9.54 -4.36
N SER A 59 -27.13 -10.15 -4.87
CA SER A 59 -27.20 -11.31 -5.77
C SER A 59 -27.15 -12.64 -5.02
N GLY A 60 -27.28 -12.64 -3.69
CA GLY A 60 -27.26 -13.86 -2.87
C GLY A 60 -25.90 -14.55 -2.78
N GLY A 61 -24.80 -13.84 -3.05
CA GLY A 61 -23.43 -14.32 -2.82
C GLY A 61 -22.84 -15.25 -3.88
N GLU A 62 -23.61 -15.67 -4.89
CA GLU A 62 -23.13 -16.52 -5.99
C GLU A 62 -22.48 -15.72 -7.12
N THR A 63 -21.48 -14.91 -6.80
CA THR A 63 -20.78 -14.06 -7.77
C THR A 63 -19.26 -14.32 -7.77
N PRO A 64 -18.79 -15.45 -8.36
CA PRO A 64 -17.36 -15.77 -8.41
C PRO A 64 -16.49 -14.66 -9.00
N LEU A 65 -17.01 -13.94 -9.99
CA LEU A 65 -16.34 -12.80 -10.62
C LEU A 65 -16.12 -11.63 -9.65
N ALA A 66 -17.09 -11.33 -8.77
CA ALA A 66 -16.96 -10.27 -7.78
C ALA A 66 -15.91 -10.66 -6.73
N ARG A 67 -15.95 -11.91 -6.26
CA ARG A 67 -14.94 -12.47 -5.34
C ARG A 67 -13.52 -12.35 -5.92
N ASP A 68 -13.34 -12.73 -7.18
CA ASP A 68 -12.04 -12.64 -7.85
C ASP A 68 -11.59 -11.21 -8.17
N ALA A 69 -12.52 -10.29 -8.40
CA ALA A 69 -12.21 -8.86 -8.54
C ALA A 69 -11.71 -8.28 -7.22
N ILE A 70 -12.41 -8.52 -6.11
CA ILE A 70 -12.01 -8.06 -4.77
C ILE A 70 -10.65 -8.64 -4.40
N ARG A 71 -10.42 -9.94 -4.63
CA ARG A 71 -9.12 -10.58 -4.35
C ARG A 71 -7.96 -9.96 -5.13
N ARG A 72 -8.19 -9.55 -6.39
CA ARG A 72 -7.16 -8.87 -7.19
C ARG A 72 -6.83 -7.49 -6.66
N ILE A 73 -7.85 -6.72 -6.28
CA ILE A 73 -7.65 -5.40 -5.65
C ILE A 73 -6.85 -5.55 -4.35
N ALA A 74 -7.26 -6.46 -3.47
CA ALA A 74 -6.54 -6.76 -2.22
C ALA A 74 -5.08 -7.18 -2.48
N HIS A 75 -4.81 -7.95 -3.53
CA HIS A 75 -3.45 -8.33 -3.91
C HIS A 75 -2.57 -7.13 -4.27
N ASN A 76 -3.12 -6.17 -5.02
CA ASN A 76 -2.41 -4.95 -5.41
C ASN A 76 -2.13 -4.06 -4.21
N ILE A 77 -3.13 -3.84 -3.33
CA ILE A 77 -2.97 -3.07 -2.10
C ILE A 77 -1.89 -3.70 -1.21
N LYS A 78 -1.90 -5.04 -1.04
CA LYS A 78 -0.88 -5.76 -0.27
C LYS A 78 0.53 -5.46 -0.79
N GLY A 79 0.73 -5.57 -2.11
CA GLY A 79 2.04 -5.38 -2.74
C GLY A 79 2.56 -3.95 -2.61
N GLN A 80 1.69 -2.96 -2.75
CA GLN A 80 2.08 -1.55 -2.66
C GLN A 80 2.22 -1.06 -1.22
N GLY A 81 1.38 -1.51 -0.30
CA GLY A 81 1.43 -1.08 1.11
C GLY A 81 2.74 -1.41 1.81
N GLY A 82 3.40 -2.52 1.42
CA GLY A 82 4.70 -2.90 1.97
C GLY A 82 5.81 -1.93 1.60
N SER A 83 5.69 -1.24 0.45
CA SER A 83 6.68 -0.28 -0.03
C SER A 83 6.59 1.09 0.66
N PHE A 84 5.45 1.41 1.26
CA PHE A 84 5.16 2.74 1.83
C PHE A 84 5.00 2.73 3.36
N ASP A 85 5.54 1.72 4.04
CA ASP A 85 5.48 1.54 5.50
C ASP A 85 4.04 1.42 6.05
N CYS A 86 3.14 0.84 5.25
CA CYS A 86 1.75 0.57 5.62
C CYS A 86 1.57 -0.92 5.95
N ALA A 87 2.36 -1.44 6.89
CA ALA A 87 2.45 -2.87 7.19
C ALA A 87 1.10 -3.49 7.61
N GLU A 88 0.30 -2.78 8.41
CA GLU A 88 -1.02 -3.26 8.84
C GLU A 88 -2.01 -3.36 7.68
N VAL A 89 -2.05 -2.35 6.81
CA VAL A 89 -2.85 -2.35 5.57
C VAL A 89 -2.47 -3.57 4.71
N SER A 90 -1.16 -3.82 4.53
CA SER A 90 -0.67 -4.99 3.79
C SER A 90 -1.06 -6.31 4.44
N ALA A 91 -1.02 -6.41 5.77
CA ALA A 91 -1.42 -7.61 6.50
C ALA A 91 -2.92 -7.91 6.33
N ILE A 92 -3.79 -6.92 6.52
CA ILE A 92 -5.23 -7.09 6.34
C ILE A 92 -5.58 -7.44 4.89
N ALA A 93 -4.93 -6.80 3.91
CA ALA A 93 -5.11 -7.10 2.50
C ALA A 93 -4.64 -8.52 2.14
N HIS A 94 -3.59 -9.03 2.80
CA HIS A 94 -3.16 -10.42 2.68
C HIS A 94 -4.20 -11.38 3.24
N ASP A 95 -4.69 -11.15 4.45
CA ASP A 95 -5.71 -11.99 5.09
C ASP A 95 -6.97 -12.05 4.23
N LEU A 96 -7.40 -10.91 3.66
CA LEU A 96 -8.53 -10.85 2.73
C LEU A 96 -8.28 -11.69 1.47
N CYS A 97 -7.07 -11.67 0.92
CA CYS A 97 -6.72 -12.51 -0.22
C CYS A 97 -6.86 -14.00 0.11
N GLU A 98 -6.31 -14.42 1.26
CA GLU A 98 -6.32 -15.82 1.69
C GLU A 98 -7.74 -16.30 2.00
N TYR A 99 -8.52 -15.46 2.66
CA TYR A 99 -9.94 -15.72 2.91
C TYR A 99 -10.71 -15.92 1.60
N LEU A 100 -10.60 -15.01 0.64
CA LEU A 100 -11.31 -15.10 -0.65
C LEU A 100 -10.83 -16.25 -1.52
N ARG A 101 -9.57 -16.68 -1.36
CA ARG A 101 -9.02 -17.87 -2.02
C ARG A 101 -9.65 -19.15 -1.50
N ALA A 102 -9.85 -19.26 -0.18
CA ALA A 102 -10.41 -20.44 0.47
C ALA A 102 -11.95 -20.46 0.47
N ALA A 103 -12.59 -19.29 0.41
CA ALA A 103 -14.04 -19.18 0.51
C ALA A 103 -14.77 -19.87 -0.64
N SER A 104 -15.85 -20.58 -0.34
CA SER A 104 -16.71 -21.26 -1.30
C SER A 104 -18.19 -21.07 -0.96
N GLY A 105 -19.08 -21.15 -1.96
CA GLY A 105 -20.50 -20.90 -1.77
C GLY A 105 -20.81 -19.41 -1.51
N ALA A 106 -22.04 -19.10 -1.11
CA ALA A 106 -22.54 -17.72 -0.96
C ALA A 106 -22.14 -17.00 0.34
N GLY A 107 -21.71 -17.74 1.37
CA GLY A 107 -21.47 -17.19 2.71
C GLY A 107 -20.28 -16.23 2.83
N TRP A 108 -19.52 -16.02 1.76
CA TRP A 108 -18.27 -15.26 1.82
C TRP A 108 -18.47 -13.76 2.02
N VAL A 109 -19.60 -13.22 1.54
CA VAL A 109 -19.83 -11.78 1.38
C VAL A 109 -19.81 -11.03 2.70
N ALA A 110 -20.43 -11.58 3.75
CA ALA A 110 -20.51 -10.91 5.06
C ALA A 110 -19.12 -10.71 5.67
N SER A 111 -18.30 -11.77 5.73
CA SER A 111 -16.95 -11.65 6.29
C SER A 111 -16.02 -10.83 5.39
N ALA A 112 -16.17 -10.92 4.06
CA ALA A 112 -15.39 -10.06 3.16
C ALA A 112 -15.74 -8.59 3.35
N THR A 113 -17.02 -8.25 3.57
CA THR A 113 -17.45 -6.88 3.85
C THR A 113 -16.80 -6.34 5.13
N GLU A 114 -16.78 -7.13 6.19
CA GLU A 114 -16.13 -6.76 7.45
C GLU A 114 -14.62 -6.56 7.28
N MET A 115 -13.96 -7.48 6.58
CA MET A 115 -12.52 -7.36 6.30
C MET A 115 -12.18 -6.14 5.44
N VAL A 116 -13.04 -5.80 4.46
CA VAL A 116 -12.89 -4.57 3.66
C VAL A 116 -13.12 -3.32 4.52
N SER A 117 -14.02 -3.36 5.51
CA SER A 117 -14.18 -2.26 6.47
C SER A 117 -12.93 -2.07 7.31
N ARG A 118 -12.40 -3.16 7.89
CA ARG A 118 -11.15 -3.13 8.66
C ARG A 118 -9.97 -2.62 7.84
N LEU A 119 -9.89 -3.00 6.57
CA LEU A 119 -8.88 -2.51 5.64
C LEU A 119 -9.00 -0.99 5.42
N ASN A 120 -10.22 -0.48 5.27
CA ASN A 120 -10.50 0.95 5.17
C ASN A 120 -10.05 1.70 6.43
N ASP A 121 -10.40 1.19 7.60
CA ASP A 121 -10.07 1.83 8.87
C ASP A 121 -8.56 1.90 9.12
N SER A 122 -7.83 0.83 8.78
CA SER A 122 -6.36 0.83 8.84
C SER A 122 -5.73 1.78 7.83
N LEU A 123 -6.30 1.89 6.61
CA LEU A 123 -5.82 2.85 5.62
C LEU A 123 -6.04 4.30 6.07
N ASP A 124 -7.20 4.60 6.66
CA ASP A 124 -7.51 5.93 7.20
C ASP A 124 -6.60 6.28 8.38
N ALA A 125 -6.27 5.30 9.25
CA ALA A 125 -5.29 5.47 10.32
C ALA A 125 -3.85 5.69 9.79
N ALA A 126 -3.52 5.11 8.63
CA ALA A 126 -2.22 5.26 7.98
C ALA A 126 -2.06 6.59 7.22
N ARG A 127 -3.14 7.36 7.05
CA ARG A 127 -3.12 8.66 6.39
C ARG A 127 -2.27 9.65 7.20
N PRO A 128 -1.27 10.31 6.60
CA PRO A 128 -0.48 11.32 7.30
C PRO A 128 -1.40 12.41 7.85
N SER A 129 -1.37 12.66 9.17
CA SER A 129 -2.10 13.79 9.74
C SER A 129 -1.37 15.09 9.37
N GLU A 130 -2.12 16.11 8.94
CA GLU A 130 -1.58 17.44 8.61
C GLU A 130 -0.75 18.04 9.77
N SER A 131 -1.00 17.59 11.00
CA SER A 131 -0.37 18.08 12.23
C SER A 131 1.07 17.61 12.46
N LYS A 132 1.49 16.48 11.88
CA LYS A 132 2.86 15.95 12.09
C LYS A 132 3.91 16.55 11.16
N THR A 133 3.48 17.16 10.04
CA THR A 133 4.36 17.73 9.01
C THR A 133 5.07 19.02 9.45
N LEU A 134 4.56 19.70 10.49
CA LEU A 134 5.06 21.02 10.92
C LEU A 134 6.00 21.00 12.14
N LYS A 135 6.33 19.84 12.72
CA LYS A 135 7.22 19.78 13.90
C LYS A 135 8.69 19.44 13.59
N GLN A 136 9.08 19.40 12.31
CA GLN A 136 10.45 19.05 11.90
C GLN A 136 11.06 20.03 10.88
N ILE A 137 10.50 21.23 10.76
CA ILE A 137 11.10 22.36 10.02
C ILE A 137 11.47 23.43 11.03
#